data_AF-A0A840LDR5-F1
#
_entry.id   AF-A0A840LDR5-F1
#
_cell.length_a   1.000
_cell.length_b   1.000
_cell.length_c   1.000
_cell.angle_alpha   90.00
_cell.angle_beta   90.00
_cell.angle_gamma   90.00
#
_symmetry.space_group_name_H-M   'P 1'
#
loop_
_entity.id
_entity.type
_entity.pdbx_description
1 polymer ?
#
loop_
_entity_poly.entity_id
_entity_poly.type
_entity_poly.pdbx_seq_one_letter_code
_entity_poly.pdbx_strand_id
1 'polypeptide(L)'
;MAEPAAPTAHARSQGLQRRRRATQLGFFALFLLAPALNLLRFDLNETQLWVLGMRWSLGIDALAQGQVSANAAALTLILRGILPALLLVLLFLGVAWRWGRLYCGWLCPHFSLVEGLNALLHRACGKFSLWDERPSLRPGQQAQRHWWPVFALSCALFGFLWAITLLSYLLPPRQIWAGLLSGNLTPNQARFILIGSSVFTLELLFARHLFCRFGCAVGLFQSLAWMANPRALVVAFKRERASDCRQCSTARAPEGSACDSVCPMRLRPRQIKRQMFSCVQCGRCLDECAESKEQQPQLPQPQLEWTVGVEALRETLRQQQQQQQQQSQTQRKN
;
A
#
# COMPACT_ATOMS: atom_id res chain seq x y z
N MET A 1 -41.03 13.13 -13.24
CA MET A 1 -40.16 12.71 -12.12
C MET A 1 -38.73 12.85 -12.61
N ALA A 2 -37.97 13.81 -12.10
CA ALA A 2 -36.59 14.01 -12.52
C ALA A 2 -35.74 12.82 -12.03
N GLU A 3 -35.14 12.09 -12.95
CA GLU A 3 -34.17 11.03 -12.66
C GLU A 3 -33.03 11.65 -11.83
N PRO A 4 -32.63 11.06 -10.70
CA PRO A 4 -31.55 11.63 -9.89
C PRO A 4 -30.28 11.70 -10.74
N ALA A 5 -29.78 12.92 -10.96
CA ALA A 5 -28.59 13.16 -11.76
C ALA A 5 -27.44 12.27 -11.27
N ALA A 6 -26.86 11.50 -12.20
CA ALA A 6 -25.76 10.61 -11.87
C ALA A 6 -24.60 11.41 -11.24
N PRO A 7 -24.00 10.94 -10.12
CA PRO A 7 -22.95 11.69 -9.44
C PRO A 7 -21.76 11.90 -10.38
N THR A 8 -21.19 13.12 -10.35
CA THR A 8 -20.04 13.49 -11.18
C THR A 8 -18.85 12.56 -10.92
N ALA A 9 -17.94 12.47 -11.87
CA ALA A 9 -16.73 11.64 -11.73
C ALA A 9 -15.94 11.97 -10.46
N HIS A 10 -15.91 13.26 -10.06
CA HIS A 10 -15.25 13.73 -8.85
C HIS A 10 -15.99 13.29 -7.57
N ALA A 11 -17.32 13.36 -7.53
CA ALA A 11 -18.10 12.88 -6.38
C ALA A 11 -17.88 11.36 -6.15
N ARG A 12 -17.81 10.58 -7.24
CA ARG A 12 -17.51 9.14 -7.17
C ARG A 12 -16.09 8.87 -6.64
N SER A 13 -15.08 9.61 -7.11
CA SER A 13 -13.69 9.45 -6.66
C SER A 13 -13.50 9.89 -5.21
N GLN A 14 -14.15 10.97 -4.77
CA GLN A 14 -14.13 11.38 -3.37
C GLN A 14 -14.77 10.32 -2.45
N GLY A 15 -15.90 9.74 -2.86
CA GLY A 15 -16.54 8.63 -2.14
C GLY A 15 -15.61 7.42 -2.00
N LEU A 16 -14.86 7.10 -3.05
CA LEU A 16 -13.82 6.06 -3.03
C LEU A 16 -12.71 6.39 -2.02
N GLN A 17 -12.20 7.62 -2.02
CA GLN A 17 -11.15 8.04 -1.07
C GLN A 17 -11.63 8.01 0.39
N ARG A 18 -12.89 8.36 0.66
CA ARG A 18 -13.49 8.27 2.00
C ARG A 18 -13.55 6.81 2.47
N ARG A 19 -14.08 5.92 1.63
CA ARG A 19 -14.12 4.46 1.92
C ARG A 19 -12.73 3.91 2.16
N ARG A 20 -11.75 4.29 1.34
CA ARG A 20 -10.35 3.89 1.49
C ARG A 20 -9.74 4.31 2.83
N ARG A 21 -9.96 5.57 3.24
CA ARG A 21 -9.46 6.02 4.56
C ARG A 21 -10.15 5.26 5.70
N ALA A 22 -11.44 4.98 5.58
CA ALA A 22 -12.15 4.18 6.56
C ALA A 22 -11.60 2.75 6.66
N THR A 23 -11.32 2.08 5.53
CA THR A 23 -10.73 0.73 5.53
C THR A 23 -9.30 0.73 6.07
N GLN A 24 -8.50 1.75 5.74
CA GLN A 24 -7.15 1.91 6.28
C GLN A 24 -7.15 2.06 7.80
N LEU A 25 -8.00 2.95 8.33
CA LEU A 25 -8.13 3.15 9.78
C LEU A 25 -8.68 1.91 10.48
N GLY A 26 -9.71 1.27 9.90
CA GLY A 26 -10.30 0.06 10.45
C GLY A 26 -9.32 -1.10 10.50
N PHE A 27 -8.55 -1.34 9.43
CA PHE A 27 -7.56 -2.41 9.39
C PHE A 27 -6.33 -2.08 10.26
N PHE A 28 -5.94 -0.81 10.36
CA PHE A 28 -4.91 -0.37 11.29
C PHE A 28 -5.31 -0.65 12.74
N ALA A 29 -6.53 -0.28 13.15
CA ALA A 29 -7.06 -0.61 14.47
C ALA A 29 -7.14 -2.12 14.68
N LEU A 30 -7.62 -2.87 13.69
CA LEU A 30 -7.65 -4.33 13.74
C LEU A 30 -6.25 -4.92 13.93
N PHE A 31 -5.23 -4.41 13.23
CA PHE A 31 -3.85 -4.87 13.37
C PHE A 31 -3.31 -4.65 14.80
N LEU A 32 -3.58 -3.50 15.41
CA LEU A 32 -3.16 -3.22 16.79
C LEU A 32 -3.93 -4.06 17.83
N LEU A 33 -5.23 -4.28 17.61
CA LEU A 33 -6.10 -4.95 18.56
C LEU A 33 -6.15 -6.47 18.39
N ALA A 34 -5.79 -7.00 17.22
CA ALA A 34 -5.83 -8.42 16.91
C ALA A 34 -5.12 -9.30 17.96
N PRO A 35 -3.89 -8.98 18.43
CA PRO A 35 -3.26 -9.77 19.48
C PRO A 35 -3.97 -9.64 20.83
N ALA A 36 -4.44 -8.44 21.19
CA ALA A 36 -5.15 -8.19 22.45
C ALA A 36 -6.49 -8.93 22.54
N LEU A 37 -7.19 -9.07 21.41
CA LEU A 37 -8.47 -9.75 21.28
C LEU A 37 -8.35 -11.23 20.92
N ASN A 38 -7.13 -11.79 20.88
CA ASN A 38 -6.86 -13.17 20.42
C ASN A 38 -7.40 -13.48 19.01
N LEU A 39 -7.58 -12.47 18.15
CA LEU A 39 -8.07 -12.66 16.79
C LEU A 39 -7.03 -13.33 15.89
N LEU A 40 -5.78 -12.91 16.03
CA LEU A 40 -4.64 -13.51 15.35
C LEU A 40 -3.39 -13.25 16.18
N ARG A 41 -2.79 -14.28 16.77
CA ARG A 41 -1.46 -14.22 17.39
C ARG A 41 -0.88 -15.61 17.52
N PHE A 42 0.44 -15.71 17.53
CA PHE A 42 1.15 -16.94 17.86
C PHE A 42 1.70 -16.81 19.28
N ASP A 43 1.26 -17.65 20.20
CA ASP A 43 1.75 -17.61 21.57
C ASP A 43 2.98 -18.50 21.72
N LEU A 44 4.16 -17.92 21.94
CA LEU A 44 5.40 -18.67 22.14
C LEU A 44 5.41 -19.49 23.43
N ASN A 45 4.63 -19.10 24.46
CA ASN A 45 4.61 -19.83 25.74
C ASN A 45 3.85 -21.15 25.60
N GLU A 46 2.74 -21.13 24.86
CA GLU A 46 1.90 -22.32 24.61
C GLU A 46 2.24 -23.00 23.28
N THR A 47 3.10 -22.40 22.43
CA THR A 47 3.40 -22.82 21.04
C THR A 47 2.16 -23.02 20.17
N GLN A 48 1.12 -22.23 20.42
CA GLN A 48 -0.19 -22.34 19.78
C GLN A 48 -0.53 -21.08 18.96
N LEU A 49 -1.17 -21.29 17.81
CA LEU A 49 -1.72 -20.21 17.00
C LEU A 49 -3.15 -19.92 17.47
N TRP A 50 -3.44 -18.68 17.79
CA TRP A 50 -4.80 -18.21 18.04
C TRP A 50 -5.38 -17.65 16.75
N VAL A 51 -6.55 -18.15 16.35
CA VAL A 51 -7.30 -17.69 15.17
C VAL A 51 -8.75 -17.47 15.58
N LEU A 52 -9.23 -16.22 15.46
CA LEU A 52 -10.60 -15.81 15.82
C LEU A 52 -11.00 -16.21 17.25
N GLY A 53 -10.06 -16.11 18.21
CA GLY A 53 -10.28 -16.49 19.60
C GLY A 53 -10.22 -18.00 19.87
N MET A 54 -10.06 -18.84 18.84
CA MET A 54 -9.93 -20.28 18.98
C MET A 54 -8.46 -20.70 18.97
N ARG A 55 -8.12 -21.69 19.79
CA ARG A 55 -6.80 -22.33 19.80
C ARG A 55 -6.67 -23.26 18.60
N TRP A 56 -5.79 -22.92 17.68
CA TRP A 56 -5.44 -23.72 16.51
C TRP A 56 -4.10 -24.43 16.79
N SER A 57 -4.17 -25.70 17.21
CA SER A 57 -2.97 -26.50 17.44
C SER A 57 -2.50 -27.18 16.15
N LEU A 58 -1.19 -27.13 15.90
CA LEU A 58 -0.54 -27.79 14.78
C LEU A 58 -0.28 -29.28 15.02
N GLY A 59 -0.67 -29.81 16.20
CA GLY A 59 -0.48 -31.21 16.59
C GLY A 59 0.96 -31.59 16.96
N ILE A 60 1.85 -30.60 17.09
CA ILE A 60 3.28 -30.80 17.39
C ILE A 60 3.47 -31.41 18.78
N ASP A 61 2.63 -31.03 19.75
CA ASP A 61 2.67 -31.52 21.13
C ASP A 61 2.44 -33.03 21.23
N ALA A 62 1.54 -33.57 20.41
CA ALA A 62 1.22 -35.00 20.40
C ALA A 62 2.35 -35.86 19.82
N LEU A 63 3.15 -35.28 18.90
CA LEU A 63 4.39 -35.89 18.41
C LEU A 63 5.49 -35.80 19.47
N ALA A 64 5.65 -34.66 20.13
CA ALA A 64 6.64 -34.46 21.20
C ALA A 64 6.41 -35.40 22.39
N GLN A 65 5.15 -35.75 22.66
CA GLN A 65 4.76 -36.70 23.71
C GLN A 65 4.79 -38.17 23.26
N GLY A 66 5.19 -38.46 22.02
CA GLY A 66 5.30 -39.83 21.48
C GLY A 66 3.96 -40.55 21.27
N GLN A 67 2.83 -39.83 21.31
CA GLN A 67 1.48 -40.41 21.24
C GLN A 67 1.02 -40.71 19.81
N VAL A 68 1.71 -40.18 18.80
CA VAL A 68 1.30 -40.25 17.39
C VAL A 68 2.49 -40.65 16.51
N SER A 69 2.25 -41.52 15.52
CA SER A 69 3.29 -41.91 14.55
C SER A 69 3.76 -40.70 13.73
N ALA A 70 5.03 -40.72 13.32
CA ALA A 70 5.64 -39.63 12.53
C ALA A 70 4.82 -39.29 11.27
N ASN A 71 4.25 -40.30 10.60
CA ASN A 71 3.43 -40.12 9.40
C ASN A 71 2.10 -39.42 9.69
N ALA A 72 1.43 -39.77 10.80
CA ALA A 72 0.17 -39.14 11.18
C ALA A 72 0.36 -37.70 11.68
N ALA A 73 1.47 -37.42 12.36
CA ALA A 73 1.86 -36.05 12.72
C ALA A 73 2.19 -35.21 11.48
N ALA A 74 2.95 -35.76 10.53
CA ALA A 74 3.26 -35.09 9.26
C ALA A 74 1.99 -34.77 8.46
N LEU A 75 1.05 -35.71 8.36
CA LEU A 75 -0.23 -35.49 7.67
C LEU A 75 -1.06 -34.40 8.36
N THR A 76 -1.10 -34.39 9.69
CA THR A 76 -1.82 -33.37 10.47
C THR A 76 -1.21 -31.98 10.25
N LEU A 77 0.12 -31.87 10.25
CA LEU A 77 0.83 -30.61 9.99
C LEU A 77 0.56 -30.10 8.57
N ILE A 78 0.58 -31.00 7.58
CA ILE A 78 0.28 -30.64 6.19
C ILE A 78 -1.18 -30.14 6.08
N LEU A 79 -2.14 -30.91 6.61
CA LEU A 79 -3.56 -30.60 6.45
C LEU A 79 -4.03 -29.40 7.29
N ARG A 80 -3.49 -29.20 8.51
CA ARG A 80 -3.91 -28.13 9.42
C ARG A 80 -2.99 -26.90 9.41
N GLY A 81 -1.76 -27.04 8.94
CA GLY A 81 -0.79 -25.95 8.87
C GLY A 81 -0.54 -25.49 7.44
N ILE A 82 0.11 -26.34 6.65
CA ILE A 82 0.63 -25.97 5.32
C ILE A 82 -0.51 -25.70 4.32
N LEU A 83 -1.51 -26.58 4.24
CA LEU A 83 -2.60 -26.47 3.27
C LEU A 83 -3.44 -25.19 3.47
N PRO A 84 -3.89 -24.83 4.69
CA PRO A 84 -4.58 -23.56 4.93
C PRO A 84 -3.70 -22.34 4.61
N ALA A 85 -2.41 -22.39 4.97
CA ALA A 85 -1.47 -21.31 4.68
C ALA A 85 -1.28 -21.12 3.17
N LEU A 86 -1.08 -22.21 2.42
CA LEU A 86 -0.98 -22.19 0.96
C LEU A 86 -2.26 -21.66 0.32
N LEU A 87 -3.43 -22.12 0.77
CA LEU A 87 -4.72 -21.66 0.26
C LEU A 87 -4.89 -20.15 0.48
N LEU A 88 -4.51 -19.64 1.66
CA LEU A 88 -4.54 -18.22 1.97
C LEU A 88 -3.59 -17.43 1.06
N VAL A 89 -2.36 -17.91 0.85
CA VAL A 89 -1.39 -17.28 -0.05
C VAL A 89 -1.89 -17.26 -1.49
N LEU A 90 -2.44 -18.38 -2.00
CA LEU A 90 -2.97 -18.46 -3.35
C LEU A 90 -4.18 -17.55 -3.55
N LEU A 91 -5.10 -17.49 -2.59
CA LEU A 91 -6.25 -16.57 -2.64
C LEU A 91 -5.77 -15.12 -2.64
N PHE A 92 -4.84 -14.77 -1.75
CA PHE A 92 -4.27 -13.43 -1.64
C PHE A 92 -3.56 -13.00 -2.93
N LEU A 93 -2.74 -13.89 -3.52
CA LEU A 93 -2.08 -13.64 -4.80
C LEU A 93 -3.05 -13.64 -5.97
N GLY A 94 -4.13 -14.43 -5.93
CA GLY A 94 -5.20 -14.41 -6.92
C GLY A 94 -5.94 -13.07 -6.96
N VAL A 95 -6.23 -12.48 -5.79
CA VAL A 95 -6.75 -11.12 -5.69
C VAL A 95 -5.74 -10.13 -6.28
N ALA A 96 -4.47 -10.24 -5.92
CA ALA A 96 -3.44 -9.34 -6.45
C ALA A 96 -3.23 -9.48 -7.97
N TRP A 97 -3.36 -10.69 -8.50
CA TRP A 97 -3.28 -11.00 -9.92
C TRP A 97 -4.38 -10.29 -10.72
N ARG A 98 -5.57 -10.06 -10.14
CA ARG A 98 -6.68 -9.37 -10.81
C ARG A 98 -6.76 -7.86 -10.55
N TRP A 99 -6.49 -7.43 -9.32
CA TRP A 99 -6.67 -6.04 -8.84
C TRP A 99 -5.39 -5.34 -8.38
N GLY A 100 -4.22 -5.94 -8.61
CA GLY A 100 -2.93 -5.34 -8.26
C GLY A 100 -2.63 -5.30 -6.77
N ARG A 101 -1.77 -4.35 -6.36
CA ARG A 101 -1.38 -4.15 -4.94
C ARG A 101 -2.50 -3.46 -4.12
N LEU A 102 -3.73 -3.98 -4.20
CA LEU A 102 -4.91 -3.44 -3.52
C LEU A 102 -4.73 -3.48 -2.00
N TYR A 103 -4.18 -4.56 -1.45
CA TYR A 103 -3.87 -4.68 -0.02
C TYR A 103 -2.99 -3.52 0.46
N CYS A 104 -1.87 -3.26 -0.24
CA CYS A 104 -0.99 -2.15 0.08
C CYS A 104 -1.73 -0.80 0.11
N GLY A 105 -2.64 -0.56 -0.83
CA GLY A 105 -3.34 0.71 -0.93
C GLY A 105 -4.52 0.91 0.03
N TRP A 106 -5.11 -0.17 0.55
CA TRP A 106 -6.42 -0.14 1.23
C TRP A 106 -6.44 -0.72 2.64
N LEU A 107 -5.57 -1.69 2.90
CA LEU A 107 -5.58 -2.47 4.15
C LEU A 107 -4.24 -2.40 4.89
N CYS A 108 -3.12 -2.30 4.16
CA CYS A 108 -1.79 -2.36 4.77
C CYS A 108 -1.61 -1.29 5.86
N PRO A 109 -1.39 -1.70 7.11
CA PRO A 109 -1.30 -0.76 8.22
C PRO A 109 0.00 0.08 8.13
N HIS A 110 1.08 -0.50 7.60
CA HIS A 110 2.34 0.22 7.35
C HIS A 110 2.18 1.32 6.30
N PHE A 111 1.57 1.03 5.15
CA PHE A 111 1.38 2.04 4.10
C PHE A 111 0.44 3.18 4.55
N SER A 112 -0.57 2.85 5.35
CA SER A 112 -1.49 3.84 5.93
C SER A 112 -0.74 4.85 6.82
N LEU A 113 0.22 4.39 7.63
CA LEU A 113 1.12 5.27 8.37
C LEU A 113 2.01 6.11 7.46
N VAL A 114 2.61 5.49 6.45
CA VAL A 114 3.46 6.18 5.48
C VAL A 114 2.71 7.32 4.80
N GLU A 115 1.44 7.14 4.43
CA GLU A 115 0.61 8.22 3.89
C GLU A 115 0.38 9.37 4.87
N GLY A 116 0.13 9.08 6.15
CA GLY A 116 -0.01 10.10 7.20
C GLY A 116 1.29 10.87 7.42
N LEU A 117 2.41 10.16 7.54
CA LEU A 117 3.75 10.72 7.70
C LEU A 117 4.17 11.56 6.48
N ASN A 118 3.77 11.16 5.27
CA ASN A 118 4.00 11.96 4.06
C ASN A 118 3.29 13.32 4.13
N ALA A 119 2.07 13.37 4.67
CA ALA A 119 1.36 14.65 4.85
C ALA A 119 2.06 15.55 5.88
N LEU A 120 2.58 14.96 6.97
CA LEU A 120 3.35 15.70 7.98
C LEU A 120 4.67 16.23 7.40
N LEU A 121 5.42 15.41 6.67
CA LEU A 121 6.67 15.84 6.06
C LEU A 121 6.43 16.90 4.97
N HIS A 122 5.38 16.74 4.16
CA HIS A 122 5.02 17.73 3.15
C HIS A 122 4.68 19.09 3.77
N ARG A 123 4.02 19.12 4.93
CA ARG A 123 3.83 20.36 5.71
C ARG A 123 5.15 20.91 6.25
N ALA A 124 6.04 20.05 6.73
CA ALA A 124 7.30 20.45 7.38
C ALA A 124 8.34 21.03 6.42
N CYS A 125 8.49 20.45 5.23
CA CYS A 125 9.53 20.84 4.27
C CYS A 125 9.07 20.88 2.80
N GLY A 126 7.79 20.63 2.50
CA GLY A 126 7.27 20.61 1.14
C GLY A 126 7.65 19.38 0.32
N LYS A 127 8.43 18.47 0.90
CA LYS A 127 8.91 17.24 0.26
C LYS A 127 8.09 16.04 0.75
N PHE A 128 7.94 15.05 -0.11
CA PHE A 128 7.30 13.78 0.28
C PHE A 128 8.32 12.76 0.81
N SER A 129 9.61 13.01 0.62
CA SER A 129 10.75 12.21 1.09
C SER A 129 11.93 13.14 1.36
N LEU A 130 12.77 12.77 2.32
CA LEU A 130 13.98 13.53 2.64
C LEU A 130 14.96 13.59 1.47
N TRP A 131 14.91 12.56 0.61
CA TRP A 131 15.76 12.39 -0.57
C TRP A 131 15.24 13.11 -1.82
N ASP A 132 14.14 13.87 -1.73
CA ASP A 132 13.66 14.64 -2.87
C ASP A 132 14.59 15.83 -3.13
N GLU A 133 15.02 15.99 -4.37
CA GLU A 133 15.83 17.13 -4.78
C GLU A 133 15.07 18.45 -4.57
N ARG A 134 13.81 18.51 -5.03
CA ARG A 134 12.99 19.71 -5.01
C ARG A 134 11.71 19.53 -4.19
N PRO A 135 11.31 20.53 -3.38
CA PRO A 135 10.01 20.53 -2.73
C PRO A 135 8.89 20.69 -3.77
N SER A 136 7.76 20.02 -3.51
CA SER A 136 6.53 20.05 -4.30
C SER A 136 5.49 20.93 -3.62
N LEU A 137 5.82 22.21 -3.41
CA LEU A 137 4.93 23.19 -2.81
C LEU A 137 4.10 23.90 -3.88
N ARG A 138 2.90 24.33 -3.50
CA ARG A 138 2.08 25.20 -4.37
C ARG A 138 2.72 26.59 -4.45
N PRO A 139 2.52 27.33 -5.55
CA PRO A 139 2.90 28.74 -5.62
C PRO A 139 2.30 29.51 -4.44
N GLY A 140 3.14 30.26 -3.71
CA GLY A 140 2.75 31.02 -2.50
C GLY A 140 2.63 30.19 -1.21
N GLN A 141 2.74 28.87 -1.26
CA GLN A 141 2.73 28.02 -0.06
C GLN A 141 4.15 27.87 0.49
N GLN A 142 4.32 28.18 1.78
CA GLN A 142 5.59 28.00 2.48
C GLN A 142 5.57 26.75 3.36
N ALA A 143 6.72 26.08 3.43
CA ALA A 143 6.92 24.97 4.34
C ALA A 143 6.96 25.46 5.79
N GLN A 144 6.27 24.76 6.68
CA GLN A 144 6.14 25.12 8.08
C GLN A 144 7.11 24.30 8.92
N ARG A 145 8.32 24.83 9.15
CA ARG A 145 9.43 24.10 9.80
C ARG A 145 9.07 23.59 11.21
N HIS A 146 8.11 24.20 11.90
CA HIS A 146 7.64 23.75 13.22
C HIS A 146 6.97 22.36 13.22
N TRP A 147 6.62 21.80 12.05
CA TRP A 147 6.11 20.42 11.94
C TRP A 147 7.20 19.35 11.99
N TRP A 148 8.49 19.71 11.95
CA TRP A 148 9.59 18.75 12.03
C TRP A 148 9.60 17.93 13.33
N PRO A 149 9.49 18.54 14.53
CA PRO A 149 9.35 17.79 15.77
C PRO A 149 8.14 16.86 15.76
N VAL A 150 7.00 17.30 15.22
CA VAL A 150 5.79 16.47 15.11
C VAL A 150 6.02 15.28 14.20
N PHE A 151 6.69 15.47 13.06
CA PHE A 151 7.05 14.38 12.14
C PHE A 151 8.01 13.39 12.81
N ALA A 152 9.10 13.86 13.41
CA ALA A 152 10.09 13.01 14.07
C ALA A 152 9.47 12.23 15.24
N LEU A 153 8.67 12.89 16.08
CA LEU A 153 7.95 12.28 17.19
C LEU A 153 6.94 11.25 16.70
N SER A 154 6.21 11.54 15.62
CA SER A 154 5.27 10.58 15.01
C SER A 154 6.01 9.34 14.52
N CYS A 155 7.16 9.49 13.85
CA CYS A 155 7.99 8.35 13.44
C CYS A 155 8.46 7.52 14.63
N ALA A 156 8.93 8.15 15.70
CA ALA A 156 9.38 7.46 16.92
C ALA A 156 8.23 6.72 17.61
N LEU A 157 7.08 7.38 17.77
CA LEU A 157 5.88 6.79 18.37
C LEU A 157 5.38 5.59 17.56
N PHE A 158 5.29 5.73 16.25
CA PHE A 158 4.85 4.63 15.39
C PHE A 158 5.88 3.51 15.30
N GLY A 159 7.18 3.81 15.33
CA GLY A 159 8.23 2.81 15.42
C GLY A 159 8.13 1.98 16.69
N PHE A 160 7.93 2.64 17.84
CA PHE A 160 7.68 2.00 19.13
C PHE A 160 6.41 1.16 19.14
N LEU A 161 5.31 1.72 18.63
CA LEU A 161 4.04 1.02 18.49
C LEU A 161 4.18 -0.24 17.63
N TRP A 162 4.93 -0.18 16.53
CA TRP A 162 5.20 -1.35 15.68
C TRP A 162 5.95 -2.44 16.42
N ALA A 163 7.02 -2.06 17.14
CA ALA A 163 7.83 -3.00 17.89
C ALA A 163 7.00 -3.73 18.97
N ILE A 164 6.21 -3.00 19.76
CA ILE A 164 5.32 -3.60 20.76
C ILE A 164 4.25 -4.47 20.11
N THR A 165 3.65 -4.01 19.02
CA THR A 165 2.57 -4.75 18.35
C THR A 165 3.11 -6.08 17.81
N LEU A 166 4.24 -6.07 17.11
CA LEU A 166 4.87 -7.29 16.62
C LEU A 166 5.27 -8.22 17.76
N LEU A 167 5.80 -7.69 18.87
CA LEU A 167 6.08 -8.52 20.04
C LEU A 167 4.79 -9.13 20.62
N SER A 168 3.68 -8.40 20.62
CA SER A 168 2.37 -8.86 21.08
C SER A 168 1.73 -9.92 20.19
N TYR A 169 2.16 -10.01 18.93
CA TYR A 169 1.81 -11.12 18.05
C TYR A 169 2.54 -12.42 18.41
N LEU A 170 3.64 -12.36 19.18
CA LEU A 170 4.46 -13.51 19.59
C LEU A 170 4.31 -13.87 21.08
N LEU A 171 4.00 -12.88 21.92
CA LEU A 171 3.89 -13.03 23.38
C LEU A 171 2.57 -12.44 23.89
N PRO A 172 2.05 -12.91 25.03
CA PRO A 172 0.83 -12.38 25.62
C PRO A 172 0.91 -10.85 25.84
N PRO A 173 -0.05 -10.08 25.30
CA PRO A 173 -0.01 -8.61 25.41
C PRO A 173 -0.09 -8.15 26.87
N ARG A 174 -0.85 -8.86 27.72
CA ARG A 174 -0.91 -8.55 29.16
C ARG A 174 0.48 -8.60 29.82
N GLN A 175 1.31 -9.57 29.45
CA GLN A 175 2.66 -9.71 29.99
C GLN A 175 3.57 -8.56 29.54
N ILE A 176 3.51 -8.19 28.26
CA ILE A 176 4.32 -7.10 27.70
C ILE A 176 3.94 -5.76 28.34
N TRP A 177 2.63 -5.45 28.39
CA TRP A 177 2.15 -4.19 28.97
C TRP A 177 2.39 -4.10 30.48
N ALA A 178 2.17 -5.19 31.22
CA ALA A 178 2.47 -5.21 32.65
C ALA A 178 3.97 -5.02 32.91
N GLY A 179 4.84 -5.73 32.17
CA GLY A 179 6.28 -5.59 32.29
C GLY A 179 6.78 -4.18 31.91
N LEU A 180 6.16 -3.55 30.92
CA LEU A 180 6.49 -2.18 30.52
C LEU A 180 6.11 -1.15 31.60
N LEU A 181 4.91 -1.30 32.20
CA LEU A 181 4.43 -0.40 33.27
C LEU A 181 5.18 -0.60 34.59
N SER A 182 5.55 -1.83 34.92
CA SER A 182 6.26 -2.16 36.16
C SER A 182 7.79 -2.08 36.04
N GLY A 183 8.33 -1.80 34.85
CA GLY A 183 9.77 -1.83 34.58
C GLY A 183 10.43 -3.21 34.62
N ASN A 184 9.64 -4.30 34.64
CA ASN A 184 10.14 -5.68 34.78
C ASN A 184 10.08 -6.47 33.46
N LEU A 185 10.56 -5.86 32.36
CA LEU A 185 10.69 -6.58 31.09
C LEU A 185 11.86 -7.57 31.14
N THR A 186 11.71 -8.72 30.50
CA THR A 186 12.86 -9.62 30.36
C THR A 186 13.94 -8.98 29.47
N PRO A 187 15.22 -9.30 29.64
CA PRO A 187 16.30 -8.69 28.84
C PRO A 187 16.08 -8.83 27.33
N ASN A 188 15.53 -9.96 26.88
CA ASN A 188 15.24 -10.18 25.46
C ASN A 188 14.05 -9.34 24.97
N GLN A 189 12.99 -9.19 25.76
CA GLN A 189 11.86 -8.33 25.43
C GLN A 189 12.30 -6.85 25.35
N ALA A 190 13.08 -6.39 26.32
CA ALA A 190 13.61 -5.02 26.33
C ALA A 190 14.51 -4.74 25.12
N ARG A 191 15.43 -5.67 24.79
CA ARG A 191 16.29 -5.56 23.59
C ARG A 191 15.47 -5.53 22.30
N PHE A 192 14.46 -6.39 22.18
CA PHE A 192 13.59 -6.43 21.01
C PHE A 192 12.83 -5.11 20.83
N ILE A 193 12.22 -4.59 21.89
CA ILE A 193 11.50 -3.32 21.84
C ILE A 193 12.47 -2.19 21.48
N LEU A 194 13.63 -2.09 22.11
CA LEU A 194 14.61 -1.04 21.83
C LEU A 194 15.12 -1.09 20.39
N ILE A 195 15.64 -2.24 19.95
CA ILE A 195 16.19 -2.41 18.60
C ILE A 195 15.09 -2.27 17.56
N GLY A 196 13.96 -2.95 17.76
CA GLY A 196 12.81 -2.90 16.85
C GLY A 196 12.29 -1.48 16.68
N SER A 197 12.06 -0.76 17.79
CA SER A 197 11.61 0.64 17.75
C SER A 197 12.59 1.52 16.99
N SER A 198 13.89 1.33 17.22
CA SER A 198 14.94 2.10 16.55
C SER A 198 14.94 1.83 15.04
N VAL A 199 14.93 0.56 14.63
CA VAL A 199 14.92 0.16 13.22
C VAL A 199 13.68 0.66 12.50
N PHE A 200 12.48 0.50 13.07
CA PHE A 200 11.25 1.00 12.46
C PHE A 200 11.21 2.52 12.42
N THR A 201 11.72 3.21 13.45
CA THR A 201 11.81 4.67 13.44
C THR A 201 12.72 5.14 12.29
N LEU A 202 13.90 4.54 12.12
CA LEU A 202 14.81 4.84 11.02
C LEU A 202 14.20 4.54 9.65
N GLU A 203 13.47 3.43 9.53
CA GLU A 203 12.75 3.08 8.31
C GLU A 203 11.71 4.15 7.95
N LEU A 204 10.87 4.55 8.91
CA LEU A 204 9.83 5.58 8.70
C LEU A 204 10.42 6.96 8.37
N LEU A 205 11.54 7.33 9.00
CA LEU A 205 12.24 8.59 8.75
C LEU A 205 12.87 8.62 7.35
N PHE A 206 13.68 7.60 7.02
CA PHE A 206 14.60 7.65 5.89
C PHE A 206 14.20 6.72 4.74
N ALA A 207 13.67 5.53 5.01
CA ALA A 207 13.55 4.47 4.01
C ALA A 207 12.11 4.08 3.63
N ARG A 208 11.08 4.78 4.13
CA ARG A 208 9.67 4.38 3.97
C ARG A 208 9.23 4.06 2.56
N HIS A 209 9.61 4.90 1.60
CA HIS A 209 9.25 4.72 0.19
C HIS A 209 10.04 3.57 -0.45
N LEU A 210 11.31 3.41 -0.06
CA LEU A 210 12.18 2.33 -0.51
C LEU A 210 11.63 0.97 -0.02
N PHE A 211 11.25 0.90 1.25
CA PHE A 211 10.68 -0.30 1.86
C PHE A 211 9.32 -0.66 1.24
N CYS A 212 8.35 0.26 1.15
CA CYS A 212 7.06 -0.04 0.53
C CYS A 212 7.16 -0.42 -0.96
N ARG A 213 8.17 0.10 -1.67
CA ARG A 213 8.35 -0.15 -3.11
C ARG A 213 9.06 -1.47 -3.39
N PHE A 214 10.16 -1.74 -2.67
CA PHE A 214 11.09 -2.84 -2.96
C PHE A 214 11.37 -3.77 -1.77
N GLY A 215 11.38 -3.27 -0.54
CA GLY A 215 11.72 -4.08 0.65
C GLY A 215 10.58 -4.96 1.16
N CYS A 216 9.33 -4.54 1.00
CA CYS A 216 8.18 -5.27 1.50
C CYS A 216 7.85 -6.46 0.61
N ALA A 217 8.08 -7.68 1.12
CA ALA A 217 7.81 -8.94 0.41
C ALA A 217 6.36 -9.03 -0.07
N VAL A 218 5.39 -8.67 0.79
CA VAL A 218 3.96 -8.67 0.45
C VAL A 218 3.69 -7.79 -0.77
N GLY A 219 4.21 -6.56 -0.76
CA GLY A 219 4.06 -5.64 -1.89
C GLY A 219 4.73 -6.15 -3.16
N LEU A 220 5.93 -6.73 -3.05
CA LEU A 220 6.68 -7.26 -4.18
C LEU A 220 5.95 -8.42 -4.88
N PHE A 221 5.50 -9.42 -4.13
CA PHE A 221 4.79 -10.58 -4.71
C PHE A 221 3.44 -10.20 -5.33
N GLN A 222 2.68 -9.30 -4.70
CA GLN A 222 1.44 -8.77 -5.29
C GLN A 222 1.71 -8.09 -6.64
N SER A 223 2.83 -7.38 -6.73
CA SER A 223 3.27 -6.70 -7.93
C SER A 223 3.63 -7.65 -9.07
N LEU A 224 4.35 -8.72 -8.74
CA LEU A 224 4.77 -9.73 -9.70
C LEU A 224 3.55 -10.50 -10.23
N ALA A 225 2.66 -10.92 -9.33
CA ALA A 225 1.39 -11.54 -9.71
C ALA A 225 0.55 -10.62 -10.62
N TRP A 226 0.47 -9.34 -10.29
CA TRP A 226 -0.23 -8.36 -11.11
C TRP A 226 0.41 -8.15 -12.49
N MET A 227 1.75 -8.13 -12.58
CA MET A 227 2.47 -8.00 -13.85
C MET A 227 2.27 -9.21 -14.76
N ALA A 228 2.19 -10.41 -14.18
CA ALA A 228 1.96 -11.65 -14.93
C ALA A 228 0.60 -11.66 -15.64
N ASN A 229 -0.40 -10.90 -15.15
CA ASN A 229 -1.71 -10.84 -15.77
C ASN A 229 -1.87 -9.64 -16.72
N PRO A 230 -1.85 -9.81 -18.05
CA PRO A 230 -2.12 -8.70 -18.97
C PRO A 230 -3.53 -8.13 -18.79
N ARG A 231 -4.49 -8.89 -18.28
CA ARG A 231 -5.89 -8.48 -18.07
C ARG A 231 -6.17 -7.90 -16.69
N ALA A 232 -5.15 -7.61 -15.88
CA ALA A 232 -5.39 -7.02 -14.57
C ALA A 232 -5.95 -5.59 -14.67
N LEU A 233 -6.67 -5.15 -13.63
CA LEU A 233 -7.12 -3.77 -13.48
C LEU A 233 -5.91 -2.83 -13.43
N VAL A 234 -5.96 -1.72 -14.16
CA VAL A 234 -4.92 -0.70 -14.19
C VAL A 234 -5.54 0.66 -14.50
N VAL A 235 -4.92 1.74 -14.02
CA VAL A 235 -5.25 3.10 -14.47
C VAL A 235 -4.58 3.29 -15.83
N ALA A 236 -5.35 3.72 -16.84
CA ALA A 236 -4.81 4.01 -18.16
C ALA A 236 -5.16 5.43 -18.61
N PHE A 237 -4.37 5.86 -19.59
CA PHE A 237 -4.43 7.16 -20.23
C PHE A 237 -4.49 6.94 -21.75
N LYS A 238 -5.42 7.60 -22.45
CA LYS A 238 -5.52 7.53 -23.92
C LYS A 238 -4.64 8.60 -24.55
N ARG A 239 -3.63 8.20 -25.33
CA ARG A 239 -2.65 9.13 -25.93
C ARG A 239 -3.24 10.13 -26.91
N GLU A 240 -4.33 9.78 -27.57
CA GLU A 240 -5.10 10.67 -28.46
C GLU A 240 -5.49 11.99 -27.74
N ARG A 241 -5.59 11.95 -26.41
CA ARG A 241 -5.96 13.10 -25.56
C ARG A 241 -4.78 13.66 -24.77
N ALA A 242 -3.55 13.47 -25.26
CA ALA A 242 -2.34 13.98 -24.60
C ALA A 242 -2.24 15.51 -24.59
N SER A 243 -2.80 16.18 -25.59
CA SER A 243 -2.94 17.64 -25.63
C SER A 243 -3.73 18.15 -24.43
N ASP A 244 -4.88 17.54 -24.17
CA ASP A 244 -5.80 17.90 -23.09
C ASP A 244 -5.14 17.69 -21.72
N CYS A 245 -4.34 16.63 -21.59
CA CYS A 245 -3.59 16.34 -20.37
C CYS A 245 -2.42 17.31 -20.14
N ARG A 246 -1.82 17.90 -21.18
CA ARG A 246 -0.81 18.96 -21.01
C ARG A 246 -1.43 20.22 -20.42
N GLN A 247 -2.69 20.49 -20.72
CA GLN A 247 -3.42 21.65 -20.24
C GLN A 247 -4.09 21.41 -18.89
N CYS A 248 -4.03 20.19 -18.33
CA CYS A 248 -4.69 19.89 -17.06
C CYS A 248 -4.06 20.67 -15.90
N SER A 249 -4.85 21.45 -15.18
CA SER A 249 -4.39 22.15 -13.98
C SER A 249 -5.34 21.91 -12.81
N THR A 250 -4.77 21.91 -11.60
CA THR A 250 -5.52 22.00 -10.34
C THR A 250 -4.83 22.98 -9.42
N ALA A 251 -5.49 23.37 -8.32
CA ALA A 251 -4.86 24.17 -7.28
C ALA A 251 -3.57 23.53 -6.70
N ARG A 252 -3.41 22.19 -6.83
CA ARG A 252 -2.22 21.44 -6.38
C ARG A 252 -1.14 21.31 -7.45
N ALA A 253 -1.50 21.49 -8.72
CA ALA A 253 -0.60 21.32 -9.86
C ALA A 253 -0.97 22.32 -10.96
N PRO A 254 -0.58 23.60 -10.81
CA PRO A 254 -0.92 24.65 -11.76
C PRO A 254 -0.17 24.50 -13.10
N GLU A 255 1.01 23.87 -13.10
CA GLU A 255 1.88 23.74 -14.28
C GLU A 255 1.55 22.54 -15.18
N GLY A 256 0.52 21.75 -14.86
CA GLY A 256 0.25 20.51 -15.58
C GLY A 256 0.39 19.25 -14.75
N SER A 257 -0.02 18.12 -15.32
CA SER A 257 0.32 16.78 -14.80
C SER A 257 -0.17 16.50 -13.38
N ALA A 258 -1.34 17.02 -13.00
CA ALA A 258 -1.88 16.94 -11.64
C ALA A 258 -1.87 15.53 -11.02
N CYS A 259 -2.06 14.50 -11.84
CA CYS A 259 -2.02 13.12 -11.39
C CYS A 259 -0.64 12.64 -10.86
N ASP A 260 0.46 13.25 -11.31
CA ASP A 260 1.82 12.87 -10.93
C ASP A 260 2.17 13.41 -9.53
N SER A 261 1.68 14.61 -9.17
CA SER A 261 1.99 15.27 -7.90
C SER A 261 1.30 14.64 -6.68
N VAL A 262 0.20 13.91 -6.90
CA VAL A 262 -0.57 13.28 -5.82
C VAL A 262 -0.33 11.79 -5.64
N CYS A 263 0.44 11.17 -6.54
CA CYS A 263 0.72 9.74 -6.44
C CYS A 263 1.61 9.47 -5.22
N PRO A 264 1.13 8.75 -4.19
CA PRO A 264 1.93 8.50 -2.98
C PRO A 264 3.18 7.65 -3.28
N MET A 265 3.13 6.87 -4.37
CA MET A 265 4.25 6.05 -4.87
C MET A 265 5.10 6.75 -5.92
N ARG A 266 4.80 8.03 -6.24
CA ARG A 266 5.52 8.86 -7.21
C ARG A 266 5.67 8.21 -8.58
N LEU A 267 4.63 7.50 -8.97
CA LEU A 267 4.49 6.97 -10.31
C LEU A 267 3.89 8.04 -11.19
N ARG A 268 4.19 7.98 -12.48
CA ARG A 268 3.51 8.77 -13.50
C ARG A 268 2.35 7.94 -14.04
N PRO A 269 1.08 8.21 -13.66
CA PRO A 269 -0.06 7.37 -14.02
C PRO A 269 -0.37 7.34 -15.53
N ARG A 270 0.30 8.21 -16.30
CA ARG A 270 0.22 8.33 -17.76
C ARG A 270 1.18 7.40 -18.51
N GLN A 271 1.93 6.57 -17.78
CA GLN A 271 2.88 5.62 -18.35
C GLN A 271 2.26 4.24 -18.55
N ILE A 272 2.97 3.38 -19.28
CA ILE A 272 2.55 1.98 -19.50
C ILE A 272 2.58 1.19 -18.19
N LYS A 273 1.74 0.16 -18.11
CA LYS A 273 1.61 -0.73 -16.94
C LYS A 273 2.96 -1.15 -16.35
N ARG A 274 3.92 -1.57 -17.19
CA ARG A 274 5.26 -2.03 -16.80
C ARG A 274 6.05 -1.01 -15.96
N GLN A 275 5.87 0.29 -16.21
CA GLN A 275 6.54 1.35 -15.46
C GLN A 275 5.81 1.72 -14.16
N MET A 276 4.58 1.21 -13.98
CA MET A 276 3.75 1.43 -12.79
C MET A 276 3.77 0.22 -11.84
N PHE A 277 4.91 -0.47 -11.74
CA PHE A 277 5.06 -1.68 -10.93
C PHE A 277 4.56 -1.50 -9.50
N SER A 278 4.94 -0.43 -8.82
CA SER A 278 4.53 -0.18 -7.44
C SER A 278 3.16 0.47 -7.27
N CYS A 279 2.29 0.43 -8.28
CA CYS A 279 0.96 1.04 -8.18
C CYS A 279 0.09 0.29 -7.16
N VAL A 280 -0.35 1.02 -6.13
CA VAL A 280 -1.20 0.50 -5.04
C VAL A 280 -2.71 0.62 -5.30
N GLN A 281 -3.09 1.01 -6.52
CA GLN A 281 -4.50 1.15 -6.93
C GLN A 281 -5.32 2.03 -5.97
N CYS A 282 -4.72 3.12 -5.47
CA CYS A 282 -5.38 4.04 -4.54
C CYS A 282 -6.38 4.99 -5.21
N GLY A 283 -6.28 5.20 -6.53
CA GLY A 283 -7.19 6.08 -7.28
C GLY A 283 -7.03 7.59 -7.04
N ARG A 284 -6.04 8.05 -6.25
CA ARG A 284 -5.82 9.50 -6.03
C ARG A 284 -5.55 10.27 -7.32
N CYS A 285 -4.85 9.65 -8.27
CA CYS A 285 -4.60 10.23 -9.59
C CYS A 285 -5.89 10.46 -10.39
N LEU A 286 -6.88 9.58 -10.25
CA LEU A 286 -8.19 9.72 -10.89
C LEU A 286 -8.99 10.85 -10.24
N ASP A 287 -8.91 10.98 -8.92
CA ASP A 287 -9.58 12.02 -8.15
C ASP A 287 -9.15 13.43 -8.57
N GLU A 288 -7.83 13.67 -8.65
CA GLU A 288 -7.28 14.93 -9.16
C GLU A 288 -7.58 15.16 -10.65
N CYS A 289 -7.59 14.10 -11.46
CA CYS A 289 -7.93 14.22 -12.87
C CYS A 289 -9.41 14.62 -13.05
N ALA A 290 -10.29 14.11 -12.20
CA ALA A 290 -11.69 14.51 -12.16
C ALA A 290 -11.87 15.95 -11.68
N GLU A 291 -11.11 16.38 -10.67
CA GLU A 291 -11.09 17.77 -10.19
C GLU A 291 -10.66 18.74 -11.30
N SER A 292 -9.58 18.42 -12.01
CA SER A 292 -9.09 19.22 -13.14
C SER A 292 -10.14 19.36 -14.24
N LYS A 293 -10.89 18.28 -14.53
CA LYS A 293 -12.02 18.31 -15.47
C LYS A 293 -13.15 19.22 -14.99
N GLU A 294 -13.45 19.28 -13.69
CA GLU A 294 -14.49 20.18 -13.16
C GLU A 294 -14.08 21.65 -13.24
N GLN A 295 -12.78 21.94 -13.11
CA GLN A 295 -12.23 23.28 -13.26
C GLN A 295 -12.07 23.72 -14.73
N GLN A 296 -12.12 22.79 -15.68
CA GLN A 296 -11.92 23.04 -17.11
C GLN A 296 -13.06 22.42 -17.93
N PRO A 297 -14.22 23.08 -18.03
CA PRO A 297 -15.41 22.56 -18.72
C PRO A 297 -15.19 22.23 -20.20
N GLN A 298 -14.17 22.83 -20.83
CA GLN A 298 -13.74 22.54 -22.19
C GLN A 298 -13.20 21.10 -22.37
N LEU A 299 -12.82 20.42 -21.28
CA LEU A 299 -12.40 19.03 -21.32
C LEU A 299 -13.63 18.11 -21.40
N PRO A 300 -13.74 17.28 -22.45
CA PRO A 300 -14.96 16.48 -22.68
C PRO A 300 -15.17 15.41 -21.60
N GLN A 301 -14.10 14.89 -21.00
CA GLN A 301 -14.14 13.81 -19.99
C GLN A 301 -12.81 13.71 -19.23
N PRO A 302 -12.78 13.02 -18.07
CA PRO A 302 -11.53 12.72 -17.37
C PRO A 302 -10.53 11.96 -18.26
N GLN A 303 -9.25 12.30 -18.14
CA GLN A 303 -8.19 11.74 -18.98
C GLN A 303 -7.66 10.40 -18.47
N LEU A 304 -7.81 10.14 -17.18
CA LEU A 304 -7.49 8.88 -16.55
C LEU A 304 -8.77 8.09 -16.29
N GLU A 305 -8.73 6.79 -16.58
CA GLU A 305 -9.82 5.86 -16.32
C GLU A 305 -9.28 4.52 -15.80
N TRP A 306 -10.13 3.81 -15.05
CA TRP A 306 -9.87 2.41 -14.74
C TRP A 306 -10.16 1.56 -15.97
N THR A 307 -9.18 0.80 -16.42
CA THR A 307 -9.36 -0.16 -17.52
C THR A 307 -8.86 -1.55 -17.12
N VAL A 308 -9.41 -2.57 -17.77
CA VAL A 308 -8.94 -3.95 -17.69
C VAL A 308 -7.88 -4.12 -18.75
N GLY A 309 -6.70 -4.64 -18.36
CA GLY A 309 -5.50 -4.50 -19.17
C GLY A 309 -5.51 -5.15 -20.57
N VAL A 310 -6.58 -5.80 -21.04
CA VAL A 310 -6.74 -6.15 -22.47
C VAL A 310 -6.77 -4.89 -23.33
N GLU A 311 -7.49 -3.85 -22.90
CA GLU A 311 -7.56 -2.58 -23.61
C GLU A 311 -6.24 -1.81 -23.48
N ALA A 312 -5.64 -1.81 -22.29
CA ALA A 312 -4.31 -1.21 -22.07
C ALA A 312 -3.19 -1.95 -22.84
N LEU A 313 -3.28 -3.28 -22.99
CA LEU A 313 -2.36 -4.09 -23.78
C LEU A 313 -2.58 -3.84 -25.27
N ARG A 314 -3.83 -3.80 -25.75
CA ARG A 314 -4.15 -3.45 -27.13
C ARG A 314 -3.60 -2.07 -27.48
N GLU A 315 -3.72 -1.11 -26.58
CA GLU A 315 -3.13 0.22 -26.72
C GLU A 315 -1.59 0.16 -26.71
N THR A 316 -0.96 -0.60 -25.81
CA THR A 316 0.50 -0.78 -25.80
C THR A 316 1.02 -1.45 -27.08
N LEU A 317 0.30 -2.44 -27.61
CA LEU A 317 0.64 -3.13 -28.87
C LEU A 317 0.48 -2.20 -30.07
N ARG A 318 -0.60 -1.40 -30.12
CA ARG A 318 -0.77 -0.33 -31.13
C ARG A 318 0.39 0.66 -31.08
N GLN A 319 0.84 1.04 -29.88
CA GLN A 319 1.95 1.95 -29.68
C GLN A 319 3.28 1.39 -30.18
N GLN A 320 3.56 0.10 -29.96
CA GLN A 320 4.75 -0.56 -30.50
C GLN A 320 4.71 -0.62 -32.02
N GLN A 321 3.55 -0.94 -32.61
CA GLN A 321 3.38 -0.98 -34.06
C GLN A 321 3.58 0.41 -34.69
N GLN A 322 3.05 1.47 -34.08
CA GLN A 322 3.24 2.85 -34.57
C GLN A 322 4.70 3.31 -34.48
N GLN A 323 5.41 2.97 -33.38
CA GLN A 323 6.85 3.28 -33.26
C GLN A 323 7.69 2.53 -34.28
N GLN A 324 7.41 1.25 -34.52
CA GLN A 324 8.10 0.46 -35.55
C GLN A 324 7.84 1.00 -36.95
N GLN A 325 6.60 1.42 -37.25
CA GLN A 325 6.26 2.05 -38.52
C GLN A 325 6.96 3.40 -38.70
N GLN A 326 7.04 4.23 -37.66
CA GLN A 326 7.80 5.49 -37.71
C GLN A 326 9.30 5.22 -37.92
N GLN A 327 9.89 4.27 -37.20
CA GLN A 327 11.31 3.93 -37.36
C GLN A 327 11.64 3.39 -38.75
N SER A 328 10.78 2.54 -39.32
CA SER A 328 10.96 2.00 -40.67
C SER A 328 10.72 3.05 -41.78
N GLN A 329 9.84 4.02 -41.56
CA GLN A 329 9.68 5.16 -42.47
C GLN A 329 10.88 6.11 -42.43
N THR A 330 11.47 6.35 -41.25
CA THR A 330 12.68 7.17 -41.11
C THR A 330 13.89 6.47 -41.74
N GLN A 331 14.00 5.14 -41.65
CA GLN A 331 15.05 4.36 -42.31
C GLN A 331 14.93 4.31 -43.84
N ARG A 332 13.72 4.43 -44.42
CA ARG A 332 13.52 4.48 -45.88
C ARG A 332 13.76 5.87 -46.50
N LYS A 333 13.83 6.92 -45.68
CA LYS A 333 14.04 8.31 -46.13
C LYS A 333 15.50 8.76 -46.02
N ASN A 334 16.35 7.97 -45.37
CA ASN A 334 17.81 8.13 -45.36
C ASN A 334 18.44 7.17 -46.37
#